data_AF-A0A1I6FX01-F1
#
_entry.id   AF-A0A1I6FX01-F1
#
_cell.length_a   1.000
_cell.length_b   1.000
_cell.length_c   1.000
_cell.angle_alpha   90.00
_cell.angle_beta   90.00
_cell.angle_gamma   90.00
#
_symmetry.space_group_name_H-M   'P 1'
#
loop_
_entity.id
_entity.type
_entity.pdbx_description
1 polymer ?
#
loop_
_entity_poly.entity_id
_entity_poly.type
_entity_poly.pdbx_seq_one_letter_code
_entity_poly.pdbx_strand_id
1 'polypeptide(L)'
;MTDRALSPVVGTALLVVLVVSLSAAVATASGAVVSVGDPPPRNADFDAPTAFSLSVSGDWLAVTYERGPALVVSDLRLVVVVDGDALKHQPPLPFFAARGFGSGPTGPFNVAGDGVWSAGETGRLRVAGTNDPVPEAGRTVTVRLYRGTSSRPLATLRAAVRT
;
A
#
# COMPACT_ATOMS: atom_id res chain seq x y z
N MET A 1 24.79 56.97 -17.54
CA MET A 1 23.41 56.58 -17.14
C MET A 1 23.35 55.06 -17.16
N THR A 2 23.26 54.47 -15.97
CA THR A 2 22.74 53.13 -15.59
C THR A 2 22.82 51.96 -16.59
N ASP A 3 24.00 51.38 -16.78
CA ASP A 3 24.18 50.00 -17.29
C ASP A 3 24.21 48.98 -16.13
N ARG A 4 23.31 49.12 -15.16
CA ARG A 4 23.17 48.18 -14.02
C ARG A 4 21.78 47.57 -13.87
N ALA A 5 20.87 47.86 -14.79
CA ALA A 5 19.52 47.30 -14.79
C ALA A 5 19.36 46.05 -15.67
N LEU A 6 20.33 45.75 -16.55
CA LEU A 6 20.26 44.59 -17.46
C LEU A 6 20.70 43.27 -16.80
N SER A 7 21.62 43.32 -15.84
CA SER A 7 22.15 42.11 -15.17
C SER A 7 21.09 41.30 -14.41
N PRO A 8 20.15 41.92 -13.66
CA PRO A 8 19.09 41.17 -12.99
C PRO A 8 18.08 40.59 -13.99
N VAL A 9 17.74 41.32 -15.05
CA VAL A 9 16.73 40.90 -16.04
C VAL A 9 17.23 39.74 -16.88
N VAL A 10 18.48 39.81 -17.36
CA VAL A 10 19.13 38.71 -18.09
C VAL A 10 19.32 37.51 -17.17
N GLY A 11 19.71 37.71 -15.92
CA GLY A 11 19.82 36.63 -14.93
C GLY A 11 18.48 35.94 -14.64
N THR A 12 17.40 36.72 -14.54
CA THR A 12 16.05 36.19 -14.31
C THR A 12 15.55 35.42 -15.53
N ALA A 13 15.75 35.96 -16.73
CA ALA A 13 15.38 35.27 -17.97
C ALA A 13 16.13 33.94 -18.13
N LEU A 14 17.43 33.91 -17.81
CA LEU A 14 18.25 32.69 -17.84
C LEU A 14 17.78 31.67 -16.80
N LEU A 15 17.45 32.12 -15.58
CA LEU A 15 16.90 31.27 -14.52
C LEU A 15 15.53 30.69 -14.90
N VAL A 16 14.65 31.48 -15.52
CA VAL A 16 13.34 31.00 -15.97
C VAL A 16 13.52 29.93 -17.05
N VAL A 17 14.38 30.16 -18.05
CA VAL A 17 14.68 29.16 -19.09
C VAL A 17 15.26 27.89 -18.47
N LEU A 18 16.18 28.00 -17.51
CA LEU A 18 16.78 26.87 -16.79
C LEU A 18 15.73 26.08 -15.98
N VAL A 19 14.85 26.77 -15.24
CA VAL A 19 13.80 26.12 -14.45
C VAL A 19 12.75 25.43 -15.32
N VAL A 20 12.39 26.04 -16.46
CA VAL A 20 11.46 25.44 -17.43
C VAL A 20 12.08 24.21 -18.08
N SER A 21 13.37 24.26 -18.44
CA SER A 21 14.08 23.12 -19.04
C SER A 21 14.34 21.99 -18.02
N LEU A 22 14.66 22.29 -16.76
CA LEU A 22 14.71 21.28 -15.70
C LEU A 22 13.33 20.67 -15.41
N SER A 23 12.25 21.47 -15.40
CA SER A 23 10.89 20.95 -15.17
C SER A 23 10.44 20.02 -16.30
N ALA A 24 10.80 20.33 -17.56
CA ALA A 24 10.55 19.43 -18.68
C ALA A 24 11.32 18.10 -18.57
N ALA A 25 12.52 18.11 -17.99
CA ALA A 25 13.30 16.89 -17.74
C ALA A 25 12.77 16.03 -16.58
N VAL A 26 12.06 16.63 -15.60
CA VAL A 26 11.41 15.87 -14.51
C VAL A 26 10.07 15.29 -14.96
N ALA A 27 9.39 15.91 -15.93
CA ALA A 27 8.16 15.38 -16.52
C ALA A 27 8.38 14.19 -17.48
N THR A 28 9.60 14.01 -18.02
CA THR A 28 9.94 12.86 -18.86
C THR A 28 10.39 11.63 -18.08
N ALA A 29 10.70 11.78 -16.78
CA ALA A 29 10.98 10.67 -15.88
C ALA A 29 9.72 9.90 -15.41
N SER A 30 8.52 10.39 -15.71
CA SER A 30 7.25 9.70 -15.41
C SER A 30 6.41 9.34 -16.64
N GLY A 31 6.90 9.59 -17.86
CA GLY A 31 6.13 9.42 -19.11
C GLY A 31 6.73 8.50 -20.18
N ALA A 32 7.94 7.95 -19.99
CA ALA A 32 8.58 7.11 -20.98
C ALA A 32 8.51 5.61 -20.62
N VAL A 33 7.32 5.03 -20.75
CA VAL A 33 7.16 3.61 -21.07
C VAL A 33 6.31 3.49 -22.33
N VAL A 34 6.88 3.88 -23.47
CA VAL A 34 6.36 3.41 -24.76
C VAL A 34 6.83 1.97 -24.92
N SER A 35 6.05 1.03 -24.37
CA SER A 35 6.20 -0.39 -24.69
C SER A 35 5.51 -0.63 -26.04
N VAL A 36 6.25 -0.62 -27.13
CA VAL A 36 5.84 -1.30 -28.37
C VAL A 36 6.02 -2.79 -28.13
N GLY A 37 4.97 -3.38 -27.57
CA GLY A 37 4.80 -4.79 -27.35
C GLY A 37 3.32 -4.97 -27.09
N ASP A 38 2.68 -5.85 -27.86
CA ASP A 38 1.28 -6.19 -27.70
C ASP A 38 0.98 -6.33 -26.20
N PRO A 39 0.03 -5.56 -25.62
CA PRO A 39 -0.20 -5.66 -24.19
C PRO A 39 -0.51 -7.13 -23.87
N PRO A 40 0.16 -7.74 -22.87
CA PRO A 40 -0.23 -9.08 -22.43
C PRO A 40 -1.74 -9.05 -22.15
N PRO A 41 -2.48 -10.14 -22.45
CA PRO A 41 -3.93 -10.15 -22.31
C PRO A 41 -4.29 -9.54 -20.96
N ARG A 42 -4.93 -8.37 -21.01
CA ARG A 42 -5.42 -7.70 -19.81
C ARG A 42 -6.54 -8.59 -19.32
N ASN A 43 -6.26 -9.33 -18.25
CA ASN A 43 -7.29 -10.01 -17.50
C ASN A 43 -8.31 -8.92 -17.10
N ALA A 44 -9.48 -8.90 -17.74
CA ALA A 44 -10.46 -7.81 -17.61
C ALA A 44 -10.96 -7.60 -16.16
N ASP A 45 -10.74 -8.58 -15.28
CA ASP A 45 -11.04 -8.50 -13.85
C ASP A 45 -10.13 -7.54 -13.06
N PHE A 46 -9.03 -7.06 -13.64
CA PHE A 46 -8.05 -6.21 -12.96
C PHE A 46 -8.26 -4.70 -13.18
N ASP A 47 -9.22 -4.29 -14.01
CA ASP A 47 -9.48 -2.88 -14.31
C ASP A 47 -10.52 -2.22 -13.38
N ALA A 48 -11.20 -3.00 -12.55
CA ALA A 48 -12.10 -2.43 -11.55
C ALA A 48 -11.28 -1.77 -10.41
N PRO A 49 -11.46 -0.47 -10.13
CA PRO A 49 -10.70 0.21 -9.09
C PRO A 49 -11.02 -0.41 -7.72
N THR A 50 -10.04 -1.07 -7.12
CA THR A 50 -10.12 -1.60 -5.76
C THR A 50 -9.60 -0.59 -4.74
N ALA A 51 -10.34 -0.39 -3.66
CA ALA A 51 -9.95 0.50 -2.58
C ALA A 51 -9.99 -0.22 -1.23
N PHE A 52 -9.02 0.08 -0.37
CA PHE A 52 -8.94 -0.45 0.98
C PHE A 52 -8.54 0.67 1.94
N SER A 53 -8.90 0.52 3.21
CA SER A 53 -8.39 1.35 4.30
C SER A 53 -7.78 0.50 5.40
N LEU A 54 -6.86 1.09 6.15
CA LEU A 54 -6.18 0.47 7.29
C LEU A 54 -6.32 1.38 8.51
N SER A 55 -6.70 0.79 9.64
CA SER A 55 -6.57 1.41 10.95
C SER A 55 -5.80 0.49 11.90
N VAL A 56 -5.03 1.11 12.78
CA VAL A 56 -4.18 0.40 13.76
C VAL A 56 -4.34 1.05 15.12
N SER A 57 -4.75 0.27 16.11
CA SER A 57 -4.91 0.70 17.50
C SER A 57 -4.26 -0.33 18.41
N GLY A 58 -3.22 0.08 19.12
CA GLY A 58 -2.30 -0.83 19.80
C GLY A 58 -1.75 -1.89 18.84
N ASP A 59 -2.05 -3.14 19.16
CA ASP A 59 -1.65 -4.32 18.40
C ASP A 59 -2.75 -4.86 17.46
N TRP A 60 -3.89 -4.17 17.37
CA TRP A 60 -4.98 -4.51 16.46
C TRP A 60 -4.84 -3.82 15.11
N LEU A 61 -4.91 -4.61 14.05
CA LEU A 61 -4.99 -4.15 12.67
C LEU A 61 -6.39 -4.44 12.15
N ALA A 62 -7.02 -3.41 11.58
CA ALA A 62 -8.31 -3.53 10.90
C ALA A 62 -8.16 -3.03 9.46
N VAL A 63 -8.37 -3.95 8.52
CA VAL A 63 -8.35 -3.65 7.09
C VAL A 63 -9.78 -3.71 6.58
N THR A 64 -10.26 -2.61 6.01
CA THR A 64 -11.59 -2.55 5.38
C THR A 64 -11.43 -2.60 3.88
N TYR A 65 -12.22 -3.45 3.22
CA TYR A 65 -12.32 -3.42 1.77
C TYR A 65 -13.40 -2.41 1.38
N GLU A 66 -13.00 -1.25 0.86
CA GLU A 66 -13.91 -0.13 0.63
C GLU A 66 -14.71 -0.31 -0.66
N ARG A 67 -14.07 -0.87 -1.69
CA ARG A 67 -14.67 -0.99 -3.03
C ARG A 67 -13.96 -2.03 -3.87
N GLY A 68 -14.74 -2.77 -4.65
CA GLY A 68 -14.30 -3.60 -5.77
C GLY A 68 -15.04 -4.94 -5.81
N PRO A 69 -14.65 -5.86 -6.71
CA PRO A 69 -15.27 -7.18 -6.82
C PRO A 69 -14.95 -8.05 -5.60
N ALA A 70 -15.82 -9.01 -5.30
CA ALA A 70 -15.59 -9.98 -4.23
C ALA A 70 -14.23 -10.68 -4.37
N LEU A 71 -13.52 -10.83 -3.24
CA LEU A 71 -12.21 -11.46 -3.19
C LEU A 71 -12.32 -12.81 -2.49
N VAL A 72 -11.69 -13.84 -3.06
CA VAL A 72 -11.52 -15.13 -2.38
C VAL A 72 -10.38 -15.00 -1.37
N VAL A 73 -10.68 -15.16 -0.08
CA VAL A 73 -9.71 -14.86 0.99
C VAL A 73 -8.53 -15.83 0.98
N SER A 74 -8.74 -17.11 0.63
CA SER A 74 -7.67 -18.11 0.56
C SER A 74 -6.65 -17.82 -0.54
N ASP A 75 -7.01 -17.01 -1.53
CA ASP A 75 -6.10 -16.56 -2.59
C ASP A 75 -5.33 -15.31 -2.17
N LEU A 76 -5.56 -14.77 -0.97
CA LEU A 76 -4.88 -13.58 -0.49
C LEU A 76 -3.69 -13.93 0.40
N ARG A 77 -2.62 -13.16 0.25
CA ARG A 77 -1.49 -13.16 1.16
C ARG A 77 -1.32 -11.77 1.75
N LEU A 78 -1.31 -11.70 3.07
CA LEU A 78 -1.14 -10.46 3.83
C LEU A 78 0.27 -10.43 4.43
N VAL A 79 0.98 -9.32 4.21
CA VAL A 79 2.31 -9.07 4.78
C VAL A 79 2.25 -7.80 5.59
N VAL A 80 2.55 -7.92 6.88
CA VAL A 80 2.65 -6.80 7.82
C VAL A 80 4.11 -6.39 7.98
N VAL A 81 4.33 -5.08 7.96
CA VAL A 81 5.63 -4.43 8.12
C VAL A 81 5.47 -3.30 9.14
N VAL A 82 6.39 -3.18 10.09
CA VAL A 82 6.43 -2.09 11.08
C VAL A 82 7.73 -1.32 10.89
N ASP A 83 7.64 -0.01 10.67
CA ASP A 83 8.76 0.91 10.43
C ASP A 83 9.74 0.48 9.32
N GLY A 84 9.26 -0.36 8.37
CA GLY A 84 10.05 -0.87 7.25
C GLY A 84 10.47 -2.33 7.40
N ASP A 85 10.41 -2.89 8.61
CA ASP A 85 10.78 -4.27 8.90
C ASP A 85 9.55 -5.19 8.89
N ALA A 86 9.61 -6.25 8.08
CA ALA A 86 8.53 -7.23 8.00
C ALA A 86 8.43 -8.02 9.31
N LEU A 87 7.20 -8.31 9.76
CA LEU A 87 7.02 -9.23 10.88
C LEU A 87 7.67 -10.58 10.57
N LYS A 88 8.39 -11.11 11.55
CA LYS A 88 9.04 -12.44 11.51
C LYS A 88 8.05 -13.55 11.15
N HIS A 89 6.83 -13.44 11.67
CA HIS A 89 5.75 -14.37 11.35
C HIS A 89 4.63 -13.62 10.64
N GLN A 90 4.18 -14.20 9.52
CA GLN A 90 3.04 -13.73 8.74
C GLN A 90 1.95 -14.81 8.79
N PRO A 91 0.66 -14.45 8.93
CA PRO A 91 -0.39 -15.43 9.02
C PRO A 91 -0.79 -15.89 7.61
N PRO A 92 -1.23 -17.14 7.42
CA PRO A 92 -2.04 -17.47 6.26
C PRO A 92 -3.40 -16.75 6.38
N LEU A 93 -4.09 -16.58 5.25
CA LEU A 93 -5.48 -16.12 5.24
C LEU A 93 -6.38 -17.18 4.58
N PRO A 94 -7.60 -17.40 5.10
CA PRO A 94 -8.02 -17.04 6.47
C PRO A 94 -7.27 -17.88 7.52
N PHE A 95 -7.36 -17.52 8.80
CA PHE A 95 -6.81 -18.32 9.91
C PHE A 95 -7.71 -18.30 11.15
N PHE A 96 -7.52 -19.25 12.06
CA PHE A 96 -8.07 -19.18 13.43
C PHE A 96 -6.99 -18.78 14.43
N ALA A 97 -5.83 -19.42 14.35
CA ALA A 97 -4.65 -19.10 15.13
C ALA A 97 -3.41 -19.21 14.24
N ALA A 98 -2.47 -18.29 14.42
CA ALA A 98 -1.21 -18.25 13.69
C ALA A 98 -0.08 -17.81 14.63
N ARG A 99 1.12 -18.36 14.45
CA ARG A 99 2.28 -17.98 15.25
C ARG A 99 2.53 -16.47 15.11
N GLY A 100 2.74 -15.78 16.23
CA GLY A 100 2.94 -14.33 16.25
C GLY A 100 1.65 -13.50 16.12
N PHE A 101 0.47 -14.14 16.20
CA PHE A 101 -0.82 -13.47 16.17
C PHE A 101 -1.72 -13.95 17.31
N GLY A 102 -2.61 -13.08 17.77
CA GLY A 102 -3.71 -13.48 18.63
C GLY A 102 -4.66 -14.44 17.89
N SER A 103 -5.22 -15.40 18.63
CA SER A 103 -6.26 -16.27 18.10
C SER A 103 -7.56 -15.50 17.86
N GLY A 104 -8.37 -15.99 16.93
CA GLY A 104 -9.68 -15.44 16.62
C GLY A 104 -9.61 -14.09 15.90
N PRO A 105 -9.00 -14.01 14.70
CA PRO A 105 -9.26 -12.86 13.82
C PRO A 105 -10.77 -12.76 13.54
N THR A 106 -11.25 -11.63 13.04
CA THR A 106 -12.69 -11.43 12.78
C THR A 106 -12.95 -11.00 11.34
N GLY A 107 -14.23 -11.11 10.94
CA GLY A 107 -14.67 -10.85 9.57
C GLY A 107 -14.02 -11.84 8.58
N PRO A 108 -13.63 -11.40 7.38
CA PRO A 108 -13.10 -12.27 6.33
C PRO A 108 -11.80 -12.98 6.71
N PHE A 109 -11.07 -12.51 7.72
CA PHE A 109 -9.81 -13.15 8.14
C PHE A 109 -10.01 -14.40 9.00
N ASN A 110 -11.23 -14.65 9.50
CA ASN A 110 -11.54 -15.84 10.29
C ASN A 110 -11.93 -17.02 9.39
N VAL A 111 -11.36 -18.19 9.65
CA VAL A 111 -11.72 -19.45 8.95
C VAL A 111 -13.19 -19.85 9.10
N ALA A 112 -13.87 -19.35 10.14
CA ALA A 112 -15.30 -19.56 10.33
C ALA A 112 -16.18 -18.67 9.43
N GLY A 113 -15.58 -17.73 8.70
CA GLY A 113 -16.28 -16.93 7.68
C GLY A 113 -16.62 -17.75 6.43
N ASP A 114 -17.30 -17.12 5.48
CA ASP A 114 -17.70 -17.71 4.20
C ASP A 114 -16.56 -17.81 3.17
N GLY A 115 -15.37 -17.30 3.51
CA GLY A 115 -14.19 -17.31 2.64
C GLY A 115 -14.18 -16.21 1.57
N VAL A 116 -15.16 -15.31 1.59
CA VAL A 116 -15.27 -14.20 0.66
C VAL A 116 -15.03 -12.88 1.41
N TRP A 117 -14.41 -11.92 0.74
CA TRP A 117 -14.29 -10.56 1.23
C TRP A 117 -14.96 -9.59 0.26
N SER A 118 -16.07 -9.02 0.71
CA SER A 118 -16.90 -8.07 -0.02
C SER A 118 -16.62 -6.63 0.39
N ALA A 119 -16.96 -5.69 -0.49
CA ALA A 119 -16.85 -4.27 -0.18
C ALA A 119 -17.75 -3.89 1.01
N GLY A 120 -17.24 -3.06 1.92
CA GLY A 120 -17.83 -2.69 3.19
C GLY A 120 -17.39 -3.55 4.37
N GLU A 121 -16.77 -4.72 4.15
CA GLU A 121 -16.37 -5.61 5.22
C GLU A 121 -14.96 -5.31 5.75
N THR A 122 -14.77 -5.56 7.04
CA THR A 122 -13.50 -5.34 7.74
C THR A 122 -12.94 -6.65 8.30
N GLY A 123 -11.76 -7.04 7.83
CA GLY A 123 -10.95 -8.09 8.46
C GLY A 123 -10.13 -7.51 9.62
N ARG A 124 -10.22 -8.10 10.80
CA ARG A 124 -9.40 -7.68 11.95
C ARG A 124 -8.52 -8.81 12.46
N LEU A 125 -7.29 -8.47 12.82
CA LEU A 125 -6.35 -9.38 13.45
C LEU A 125 -5.55 -8.64 14.53
N ARG A 126 -5.00 -9.40 15.47
CA ARG A 126 -4.14 -8.89 16.53
C ARG A 126 -2.74 -9.45 16.36
N VAL A 127 -1.73 -8.58 16.32
CA VAL A 127 -0.32 -9.01 16.37
C VAL A 127 0.03 -9.34 17.81
N ALA A 128 0.59 -10.52 18.07
CA ALA A 128 1.01 -10.87 19.42
C ALA A 128 2.40 -10.27 19.71
N GLY A 129 2.68 -9.93 20.97
CA GLY A 129 4.03 -9.49 21.40
C GLY A 129 5.13 -10.55 21.25
N THR A 130 4.77 -11.78 20.89
CA THR A 130 5.72 -12.85 20.50
C THR A 130 6.17 -12.74 19.04
N ASN A 131 5.61 -11.81 18.26
CA ASN A 131 6.09 -11.45 16.94
C ASN A 131 7.07 -10.28 17.05
N ASP A 132 7.83 -10.06 16.00
CA ASP A 132 8.86 -9.02 15.97
C ASP A 132 8.96 -8.47 14.55
N PRO A 133 9.00 -7.13 14.36
CA PRO A 133 8.79 -6.07 15.36
C PRO A 133 7.35 -5.99 15.93
N VAL A 134 7.17 -5.41 17.12
CA VAL A 134 5.83 -5.18 17.71
C VAL A 134 5.23 -3.84 17.24
N PRO A 135 3.95 -3.78 16.84
CA PRO A 135 3.24 -2.52 16.63
C PRO A 135 3.01 -1.79 17.96
N GLU A 136 3.54 -0.57 18.07
CA GLU A 136 3.46 0.27 19.26
C GLU A 136 3.18 1.72 18.87
N ALA A 137 2.58 2.50 19.77
CA ALA A 137 2.22 3.90 19.52
C ALA A 137 3.41 4.70 18.97
N GLY A 138 3.17 5.48 17.92
CA GLY A 138 4.20 6.25 17.22
C GLY A 138 4.91 5.52 16.09
N ARG A 139 4.80 4.19 16.00
CA ARG A 139 5.30 3.41 14.85
C ARG A 139 4.34 3.47 13.66
N THR A 140 4.86 3.20 12.47
CA THR A 140 4.07 3.09 11.24
C THR A 140 3.94 1.63 10.83
N VAL A 141 2.70 1.18 10.65
CA VAL A 141 2.40 -0.14 10.08
C VAL A 141 2.09 0.01 8.61
N THR A 142 2.73 -0.83 7.79
CA THR A 142 2.39 -1.05 6.39
C THR A 142 1.82 -2.45 6.21
N VAL A 143 0.64 -2.54 5.59
CA VAL A 143 0.04 -3.80 5.17
C VAL A 143 0.12 -3.91 3.65
N ARG A 144 0.72 -4.98 3.16
CA ARG A 144 0.79 -5.32 1.74
C ARG A 144 -0.09 -6.53 1.48
N LEU A 145 -1.09 -6.36 0.63
CA LEU A 145 -2.00 -7.44 0.24
C LEU A 145 -1.61 -7.93 -1.15
N TYR A 146 -1.53 -9.25 -1.33
CA TYR A 146 -1.21 -9.90 -2.59
C TYR A 146 -2.32 -10.88 -2.95
N ARG A 147 -2.46 -11.16 -4.25
CA ARG A 147 -3.30 -12.23 -4.77
C ARG A 147 -2.44 -13.36 -5.35
N GLY A 148 -2.76 -14.59 -4.99
CA GLY A 148 -2.07 -15.81 -5.37
C GLY A 148 -0.56 -15.72 -5.13
N THR A 149 0.21 -16.06 -6.16
CA THR A 149 1.67 -16.04 -6.15
C THR A 149 2.28 -14.72 -6.65
N SER A 150 1.45 -13.70 -6.92
CA SER A 150 1.92 -12.42 -7.46
C SER A 150 2.98 -11.78 -6.56
N SER A 151 4.03 -11.24 -7.17
CA SER A 151 5.04 -10.40 -6.52
C SER A 151 4.63 -8.93 -6.43
N ARG A 152 3.61 -8.52 -7.21
CA ARG A 152 3.03 -7.17 -7.14
C ARG A 152 1.87 -7.16 -6.13
N PRO A 153 1.88 -6.25 -5.15
CA PRO A 153 0.76 -6.14 -4.21
C PRO A 153 -0.49 -5.64 -4.94
N LEU A 154 -1.63 -6.23 -4.59
CA LEU A 154 -2.96 -5.71 -4.90
C LEU A 154 -3.18 -4.34 -4.23
N ALA A 155 -2.70 -4.20 -2.98
CA ALA A 155 -2.78 -2.95 -2.23
C ALA A 155 -1.58 -2.82 -1.28
N THR A 156 -1.16 -1.57 -1.06
CA THR A 156 -0.20 -1.21 0.01
C THR A 156 -0.84 -0.11 0.85
N LEU A 157 -1.10 -0.42 2.12
CA LEU A 157 -1.80 0.45 3.07
C LEU A 157 -0.85 0.85 4.17
N ARG A 158 -0.94 2.10 4.64
CA ARG A 158 -0.10 2.62 5.72
C ARG A 158 -0.94 3.34 6.74
N ALA A 159 -0.63 3.11 8.01
CA ALA A 159 -1.25 3.82 9.13
C ALA A 159 -0.26 3.92 10.29
N ALA A 160 -0.33 5.03 11.02
CA ALA A 160 0.35 5.14 12.31
C ALA A 160 -0.42 4.35 13.37
N VAL A 161 0.30 3.74 14.31
CA VAL A 161 -0.31 3.05 15.46
C VAL A 161 -0.88 4.11 16.40
N ARG A 162 -2.19 4.01 16.65
CA ARG A 162 -2.89 4.80 17.67
C ARG A 162 -2.89 4.06 19.00
N THR A 163 -3.06 4.81 20.08
CA THR A 163 -3.33 4.25 21.42
C THR A 163 -4.72 3.63 21.49
#